data_AF-A0A966KDT3-F1
#
_entry.id   AF-A0A966KDT3-F1
#
_cell.length_a   1.000
_cell.length_b   1.000
_cell.length_c   1.000
_cell.angle_alpha   90.00
_cell.angle_beta   90.00
_cell.angle_gamma   90.00
#
_symmetry.space_group_name_H-M   'P 1'
#
loop_
_entity.id
_entity.type
_entity.pdbx_description
1 polymer ?
#
loop_
_entity_poly.entity_id
_entity_poly.type
_entity_poly.pdbx_seq_one_letter_code
_entity_poly.pdbx_strand_id
1 'polypeptide(L)'
;MSISISELAFYAFGIFVLFLTPGPVWIAIISRSISSGLKGAAPLAAGVAIGDIIWPSLAIAGSAALAASYINFLLYLKYVAVII
;
A
#
# COMPACT_ATOMS: atom_id res chain seq x y z
N MET A 1 -11.86 5.78 16.86
CA MET A 1 -12.36 5.93 15.47
C MET A 1 -12.77 4.56 14.97
N SER A 2 -14.06 4.32 14.78
CA SER A 2 -14.53 3.13 14.04
C SER A 2 -14.65 3.49 12.56
N ILE A 3 -14.05 2.69 11.69
CA ILE A 3 -14.16 2.84 10.25
C ILE A 3 -15.57 2.43 9.82
N SER A 4 -16.24 3.27 9.04
CA SER A 4 -17.55 2.98 8.45
C SER A 4 -17.41 2.04 7.25
N ILE A 5 -18.49 1.30 6.94
CA ILE A 5 -18.52 0.41 5.77
C ILE A 5 -18.29 1.17 4.46
N SER A 6 -18.77 2.42 4.36
CA SER A 6 -18.55 3.28 3.20
C SER A 6 -17.08 3.64 3.02
N GLU A 7 -16.35 3.95 4.10
CA GLU A 7 -14.91 4.24 4.02
C GLU A 7 -14.12 3.00 3.58
N LEU A 8 -14.50 1.82 4.09
CA LEU A 8 -13.87 0.57 3.67
C LEU A 8 -14.14 0.28 2.18
N ALA A 9 -15.36 0.56 1.70
CA ALA A 9 -15.70 0.40 0.29
C ALA A 9 -14.91 1.36 -0.60
N PHE A 10 -14.76 2.64 -0.22
CA PHE A 10 -13.94 3.60 -0.95
C PHE A 10 -12.45 3.20 -0.97
N TYR A 11 -11.93 2.70 0.16
CA TYR A 11 -10.57 2.19 0.22
C TYR A 11 -10.35 0.98 -0.70
N ALA A 12 -11.24 -0.01 -0.65
CA ALA A 12 -11.19 -1.19 -1.51
C ALA A 12 -11.29 -0.80 -3.00
N PHE A 13 -12.17 0.14 -3.33
CA PHE A 13 -12.28 0.68 -4.68
C PHE A 13 -10.99 1.39 -5.13
N GLY A 14 -10.35 2.17 -4.25
CA GLY A 14 -9.05 2.79 -4.52
C GLY A 14 -7.96 1.77 -4.83
N ILE A 15 -7.84 0.71 -4.01
CA ILE A 15 -6.90 -0.39 -4.27
C ILE A 15 -7.21 -1.08 -5.60
N PHE A 16 -8.48 -1.30 -5.91
CA PHE A 16 -8.88 -1.91 -7.18
C PHE A 16 -8.45 -1.07 -8.39
N VAL A 17 -8.66 0.25 -8.34
CA VAL A 17 -8.20 1.16 -9.40
C VAL A 17 -6.67 1.17 -9.52
N LEU A 18 -5.96 1.14 -8.39
CA LEU A 18 -4.50 1.03 -8.37
C LEU A 18 -4.03 -0.27 -9.04
N PHE A 19 -4.69 -1.39 -8.74
CA PHE A 19 -4.39 -2.69 -9.35
C PHE A 19 -4.60 -2.69 -10.87
N LEU A 20 -5.66 -2.01 -11.34
CA LEU A 20 -5.95 -1.87 -12.78
C LEU A 20 -4.91 -1.02 -13.51
N THR A 21 -4.15 -0.18 -12.81
CA THR A 21 -3.12 0.65 -13.43
C THR A 21 -1.89 -0.22 -13.71
N PRO A 22 -1.57 -0.51 -14.99
CA PRO A 22 -0.50 -1.45 -15.31
C PRO A 22 0.85 -0.89 -14.88
N GLY A 23 1.41 -1.48 -13.82
CA GLY A 23 2.70 -1.12 -13.25
C GLY A 23 3.79 -2.18 -13.48
N PRO A 24 4.94 -2.05 -12.81
CA PRO A 24 6.07 -2.97 -12.94
C PRO A 24 5.73 -4.44 -12.60
N VAL A 25 4.81 -4.66 -11.65
CA VAL A 25 4.35 -5.99 -11.21
C VAL A 25 3.68 -6.76 -12.36
N TRP A 26 2.82 -6.10 -13.13
CA TRP A 26 2.15 -6.72 -14.29
C TRP A 26 3.18 -7.22 -15.29
N ILE A 27 4.18 -6.39 -15.60
CA ILE A 27 5.26 -6.73 -16.54
C ILE A 27 6.06 -7.93 -16.01
N ALA A 28 6.37 -7.95 -14.71
CA ALA A 28 7.11 -9.04 -14.08
C ALA A 28 6.35 -10.37 -14.14
N ILE A 29 5.04 -10.38 -13.83
CA ILE A 29 4.22 -11.59 -13.87
C ILE A 29 4.04 -12.09 -15.31
N ILE A 30 3.78 -11.20 -16.27
CA ILE A 30 3.63 -11.56 -17.68
C ILE A 30 4.94 -12.16 -18.20
N SER A 31 6.08 -11.47 -17.98
CA SER A 31 7.40 -11.98 -18.39
C SER A 31 7.70 -13.34 -17.77
N ARG A 32 7.43 -13.51 -16.48
CA ARG A 32 7.68 -14.78 -15.78
C ARG A 32 6.77 -15.90 -16.28
N SER A 33 5.51 -15.59 -16.60
CA SER A 33 4.55 -16.53 -17.18
C SER A 33 5.00 -17.00 -18.55
N ILE A 34 5.55 -16.10 -19.38
CA ILE A 34 6.11 -16.45 -20.70
C ILE A 34 7.33 -17.37 -20.55
N SER A 35 8.26 -17.08 -19.62
CA SER A 35 9.49 -17.87 -19.47
C SER A 35 9.31 -19.22 -18.76
N SER A 36 8.39 -19.31 -17.80
CA SER A 36 8.32 -20.46 -16.87
C SER A 36 6.90 -20.99 -16.63
N GLY A 37 5.92 -20.51 -17.40
CA GLY A 37 4.52 -20.86 -17.25
C GLY A 37 3.97 -20.54 -15.87
N LEU A 38 2.87 -21.22 -15.52
CA LEU A 38 2.19 -21.01 -14.24
C LEU A 38 3.06 -21.38 -13.03
N LYS A 39 3.95 -22.37 -13.16
CA LYS A 39 4.78 -22.85 -12.06
C LYS A 39 5.78 -21.81 -11.57
N GLY A 40 6.31 -20.96 -12.46
CA GLY A 40 7.20 -19.88 -12.07
C GLY A 40 6.51 -18.55 -11.80
N ALA A 41 5.34 -18.31 -12.40
CA ALA A 41 4.56 -17.09 -12.16
C ALA A 41 3.76 -17.11 -10.86
N ALA A 42 3.21 -18.27 -10.46
CA ALA A 42 2.37 -18.37 -9.26
C ALA A 42 3.11 -18.02 -7.96
N PRO A 43 4.36 -18.47 -7.70
CA PRO A 43 5.11 -18.05 -6.51
C PRO A 43 5.40 -16.54 -6.50
N LEU A 44 5.65 -15.95 -7.66
CA LEU A 44 5.87 -14.51 -7.80
C LEU A 44 4.60 -13.73 -7.45
N ALA A 45 3.46 -14.12 -8.03
CA ALA A 45 2.18 -13.50 -7.74
C ALA A 45 1.79 -13.63 -6.25
N ALA A 46 2.04 -14.80 -5.64
CA ALA A 46 1.81 -15.00 -4.22
C ALA A 46 2.70 -14.10 -3.35
N GLY A 47 3.99 -13.98 -3.70
CA GLY A 47 4.92 -13.09 -2.99
C GLY A 47 4.50 -11.62 -3.06
N VAL A 48 4.04 -11.16 -4.23
CA VAL A 48 3.49 -9.81 -4.40
C VAL A 48 2.25 -9.61 -3.54
N ALA A 49 1.28 -10.53 -3.59
CA ALA A 49 0.05 -10.42 -2.81
C ALA A 49 0.32 -10.37 -1.29
N ILE A 50 1.29 -11.14 -0.81
CA ILE A 50 1.72 -11.10 0.60
C ILE A 50 2.36 -9.73 0.90
N GLY A 51 3.23 -9.23 0.02
CA GLY A 51 3.83 -7.90 0.14
C GLY A 51 2.78 -6.78 0.20
N ASP A 52 1.75 -6.86 -0.63
CA ASP A 52 0.66 -5.88 -0.71
C ASP A 52 -0.19 -5.84 0.58
N ILE A 53 -0.21 -6.91 1.37
CA ILE A 53 -0.89 -6.94 2.67
C ILE A 53 0.04 -6.40 3.77
N ILE A 54 1.29 -6.87 3.77
CA ILE A 54 2.27 -6.58 4.82
C ILE A 54 2.67 -5.10 4.80
N TRP A 55 2.97 -4.56 3.61
CA TRP A 55 3.53 -3.22 3.47
C TRP A 55 2.58 -2.12 3.98
N PRO A 56 1.31 -2.01 3.53
CA PRO A 56 0.40 -0.99 4.05
C PRO A 56 0.11 -1.16 5.55
N SER A 57 0.05 -2.40 6.04
CA SER A 57 -0.15 -2.68 7.46
C SER A 57 1.00 -2.13 8.31
N LEU A 58 2.24 -2.35 7.88
CA LEU A 58 3.43 -1.77 8.50
C LEU A 58 3.47 -0.26 8.37
N ALA A 59 3.07 0.30 7.23
CA ALA A 59 3.04 1.74 7.03
C ALA A 59 2.04 2.42 7.98
N ILE A 60 0.84 1.86 8.15
CA ILE A 60 -0.17 2.38 9.08
C ILE A 60 0.31 2.25 10.52
N ALA A 61 0.77 1.07 10.94
CA ALA A 61 1.26 0.85 12.31
C ALA A 61 2.49 1.72 12.63
N GLY A 62 3.45 1.78 11.70
CA GLY A 62 4.68 2.55 11.84
C GLY A 62 4.43 4.06 11.86
N SER A 63 3.56 4.57 10.97
CA SER A 63 3.18 5.99 10.98
C SER A 63 2.43 6.38 12.25
N ALA A 64 1.56 5.52 12.77
CA ALA A 64 0.90 5.75 14.07
C ALA A 64 1.91 5.80 15.22
N ALA A 65 2.88 4.88 15.24
CA ALA A 65 3.95 4.87 16.24
C ALA A 65 4.83 6.13 16.17
N LEU A 66 5.26 6.52 14.96
CA LEU A 66 6.03 7.75 14.74
C LEU A 66 5.25 9.00 15.15
N ALA A 67 3.97 9.07 14.80
CA ALA A 67 3.10 10.18 15.16
C ALA A 67 2.99 10.32 16.69
N ALA A 68 2.89 9.20 17.42
CA ALA A 68 2.86 9.20 18.87
C ALA A 68 4.19 9.63 19.51
N SER A 69 5.34 9.27 18.92
CA SER A 69 6.65 9.64 19.45
C SER A 69 7.04 11.11 19.20
N TYR A 70 6.60 11.70 18.08
CA TYR A 70 7.06 13.02 17.63
C TYR A 70 5.94 14.07 17.54
N ILE A 71 4.91 13.98 18.40
CA ILE A 71 3.72 14.87 18.40
C ILE A 71 4.10 16.36 18.31
N ASN A 72 5.01 16.82 19.16
CA ASN A 72 5.37 18.25 19.23
C ASN A 72 6.07 18.74 17.95
N PHE A 73 6.92 17.89 17.37
CA PHE A 73 7.61 18.21 16.12
C PHE A 73 6.63 18.24 14.94
N LEU A 74 5.72 17.28 14.86
CA LEU A 74 4.66 17.26 13.84
C LEU A 74 3.72 18.46 13.96
N LEU A 75 3.40 18.91 15.18
CA LEU A 75 2.64 20.13 15.41
C LEU A 75 3.36 21.37 14.89
N TYR A 76 4.67 21.49 15.14
CA TYR A 76 5.47 22.58 14.60
C TYR A 76 5.46 22.57 13.07
N LEU A 77 5.70 21.41 12.45
CA LEU A 77 5.64 21.27 10.99
C LEU A 77 4.26 21.63 10.43
N LYS A 78 3.18 21.26 11.12
CA LYS A 78 1.81 21.65 10.74
C LYS A 78 1.64 23.17 10.70
N TYR A 79 2.14 23.90 11.68
CA TYR A 79 2.05 25.37 11.68
C TYR A 79 2.92 26.00 10.58
N VAL A 80 4.12 25.47 10.36
CA VAL A 80 4.99 25.93 9.26
C VAL A 80 4.33 25.71 7.90
N ALA A 81 3.67 24.57 7.69
CA ALA A 81 2.96 24.25 6.45
C ALA A 81 1.75 25.16 6.16
N VAL A 82 1.23 25.91 7.14
CA VAL A 82 0.19 26.92 6.92
C VAL A 82 0.79 28.28 6.53
N ILE A 83 2.03 28.54 6.93
CA ILE A 83 2.72 29.81 6.68
C ILE A 83 3.36 29.85 5.28
N ILE A 84 3.76 28.68 4.75
CA ILE A 84 4.35 28.51 3.41
C ILE A 84 3.24 28.21 2.40
#